data_AF-A0A087D6U6-F1
#
_entry.id   AF-A0A087D6U6-F1
#
_cell.length_a   1.000
_cell.length_b   1.000
_cell.length_c   1.000
_cell.angle_alpha   90.00
_cell.angle_beta   90.00
_cell.angle_gamma   90.00
#
_symmetry.space_group_name_H-M   'P 1'
#
loop_
_entity.id
_entity.type
_entity.pdbx_description
1 polymer ?
#
loop_
_entity_poly.entity_id
_entity_poly.type
_entity_poly.pdbx_seq_one_letter_code
_entity_poly.pdbx_strand_id
1 'polypeptide(L)'
;MDDGGRAGTGSLWHIVSWLSARTPQGLKGSVVVLLAVSGVCVLLGVGMLAANHNASDVHARAYTSCRSAVESYESEAGRFRRTVDRVMAGIDMDALESSAPVQAERLRTLSVDPDSPASCDDGMGTAELDETARKTAEELKTLKSRSGRLETLASTVKRSAQADTKAAARRRLESALTQAEETLENTEDEELRVPYLRRRLTDLTGQARTMLDDDDARADDMDRLAASLSTIEESLLTGIR
;
A
#
# COMPACT_ATOMS: atom_id res chain seq x y z
N MET A 1 -65.09 -2.72 -50.26
CA MET A 1 -63.63 -3.00 -50.25
C MET A 1 -63.05 -2.68 -48.89
N ASP A 2 -63.05 -3.60 -47.91
CA ASP A 2 -63.89 -4.79 -47.74
C ASP A 2 -63.75 -5.30 -46.29
N ASP A 3 -64.66 -6.17 -45.85
CA ASP A 3 -64.69 -6.78 -44.52
C ASP A 3 -63.78 -8.03 -44.40
N GLY A 4 -63.45 -8.42 -43.16
CA GLY A 4 -62.98 -9.78 -42.82
C GLY A 4 -61.78 -9.85 -41.86
N GLY A 5 -61.73 -10.68 -40.81
CA GLY A 5 -62.73 -11.58 -40.22
C GLY A 5 -62.35 -13.08 -40.25
N ARG A 6 -62.29 -13.73 -39.06
CA ARG A 6 -62.01 -15.19 -38.81
C ARG A 6 -60.59 -15.67 -39.18
N ALA A 7 -60.01 -16.78 -38.68
CA ALA A 7 -60.24 -17.71 -37.55
C ALA A 7 -58.92 -18.53 -37.33
N GLY A 8 -58.70 -19.34 -36.28
CA GLY A 8 -59.45 -19.60 -35.04
C GLY A 8 -59.18 -21.00 -34.44
N THR A 9 -59.18 -21.11 -33.10
CA THR A 9 -59.46 -22.33 -32.28
C THR A 9 -58.81 -23.70 -32.60
N GLY A 10 -58.03 -24.22 -31.64
CA GLY A 10 -57.72 -25.65 -31.44
C GLY A 10 -56.88 -25.80 -30.15
N SER A 11 -57.36 -26.31 -29.01
CA SER A 11 -58.04 -27.58 -28.69
C SER A 11 -57.09 -28.80 -28.67
N LEU A 12 -57.05 -29.47 -27.50
CA LEU A 12 -56.42 -30.74 -27.06
C LEU A 12 -55.82 -30.46 -25.66
N TRP A 13 -56.46 -30.68 -24.50
CA TRP A 13 -57.40 -31.73 -24.05
C TRP A 13 -56.86 -33.16 -24.18
N HIS A 14 -57.04 -33.93 -23.09
CA HIS A 14 -56.44 -35.24 -22.79
C HIS A 14 -54.91 -35.12 -22.57
N ILE A 15 -54.31 -35.41 -21.42
CA ILE A 15 -54.47 -36.45 -20.37
C ILE A 15 -53.93 -35.80 -19.06
N VAL A 16 -54.49 -35.88 -17.84
CA VAL A 16 -54.92 -37.06 -17.06
C VAL A 16 -56.27 -36.77 -16.37
N SER A 17 -57.32 -37.45 -16.82
CA SER A 17 -58.52 -37.69 -16.01
C SER A 17 -58.41 -39.09 -15.43
N TRP A 18 -58.04 -39.23 -14.15
CA TRP A 18 -58.35 -40.43 -13.35
C TRP A 18 -58.05 -40.24 -11.84
N LEU A 19 -58.96 -39.59 -11.11
CA LEU A 19 -59.17 -39.89 -9.67
C LEU A 19 -60.56 -39.46 -9.14
N SER A 20 -61.61 -39.61 -9.95
CA SER A 20 -63.00 -39.41 -9.54
C SER A 20 -63.71 -40.75 -9.32
N ALA A 21 -63.39 -41.44 -8.22
CA ALA A 21 -64.13 -42.63 -7.80
C ALA A 21 -64.27 -42.71 -6.27
N ARG A 22 -65.52 -42.84 -5.81
CA ARG A 22 -65.96 -43.08 -4.43
C ARG A 22 -65.51 -42.07 -3.37
N THR A 23 -66.38 -41.10 -3.16
CA THR A 23 -66.74 -40.67 -1.80
C THR A 23 -67.46 -41.82 -1.08
N PRO A 24 -66.89 -42.40 0.00
CA PRO A 24 -67.70 -43.10 0.98
C PRO A 24 -68.49 -42.07 1.79
N GLN A 25 -69.81 -41.99 1.54
CA GLN A 25 -70.73 -41.34 2.47
C GLN A 25 -70.66 -42.09 3.81
N GLY A 26 -70.12 -41.46 4.86
CA GLY A 26 -69.99 -42.13 6.17
C GLY A 26 -68.82 -41.74 7.06
N LEU A 27 -68.06 -40.68 6.76
CA LEU A 27 -67.05 -40.15 7.69
C LEU A 27 -67.55 -38.85 8.33
N LYS A 28 -67.74 -38.90 9.64
CA LYS A 28 -68.23 -37.80 10.49
C LYS A 28 -67.37 -36.54 10.24
N GLY A 29 -68.00 -35.37 10.14
CA GLY A 29 -67.36 -34.11 9.70
C GLY A 29 -66.07 -33.71 10.43
N SER A 30 -65.86 -34.23 11.65
CA SER A 30 -64.61 -34.11 12.41
C SER A 30 -63.35 -34.61 11.65
N VAL A 31 -63.45 -35.67 10.84
CA VAL A 31 -62.29 -36.24 10.11
C VAL A 31 -61.86 -35.37 8.93
N VAL A 32 -62.81 -34.77 8.21
CA VAL A 32 -62.52 -33.88 7.08
C VAL A 32 -61.85 -32.59 7.56
N VAL A 33 -62.31 -32.05 8.70
CA VAL A 33 -61.68 -30.88 9.35
C VAL A 33 -60.24 -31.20 9.78
N LEU A 34 -59.98 -32.37 10.38
CA LEU A 34 -58.62 -32.76 10.79
C LEU A 34 -57.63 -32.82 9.62
N LEU A 35 -58.03 -33.38 8.48
CA LEU A 35 -57.17 -33.45 7.28
C LEU A 35 -56.89 -32.07 6.66
N ALA A 36 -57.90 -31.20 6.62
CA ALA A 36 -57.73 -29.82 6.14
C ALA A 36 -56.79 -29.02 7.05
N VAL A 37 -56.94 -29.14 8.38
CA VAL A 37 -56.07 -28.49 9.36
C VAL A 37 -54.63 -29.01 9.25
N SER A 38 -54.42 -30.32 9.11
CA SER A 38 -53.06 -30.86 8.98
C SER A 38 -52.34 -30.37 7.71
N GLY A 39 -53.07 -30.25 6.58
CA GLY A 39 -52.51 -29.71 5.34
C GLY A 39 -52.05 -28.26 5.45
N VAL A 40 -52.84 -27.42 6.14
CA VAL A 40 -52.48 -26.03 6.42
C VAL A 40 -51.26 -25.94 7.36
N CYS A 41 -51.19 -26.78 8.40
CA CYS A 41 -50.02 -26.82 9.28
C CYS A 41 -48.72 -27.22 8.55
N VAL A 42 -48.79 -28.17 7.61
CA VAL A 42 -47.61 -28.57 6.81
C VAL A 42 -47.16 -27.46 5.87
N LEU A 43 -48.09 -26.77 5.19
CA LEU A 43 -47.75 -25.66 4.30
C LEU A 43 -47.17 -24.45 5.05
N LEU A 44 -47.73 -24.11 6.22
CA LEU A 44 -47.17 -23.07 7.09
C LEU A 44 -45.79 -23.46 7.65
N GLY A 45 -45.63 -24.73 8.04
CA GLY A 45 -44.36 -25.27 8.53
C GLY A 45 -43.25 -25.23 7.47
N VAL A 46 -43.54 -25.66 6.24
CA VAL A 46 -42.58 -25.62 5.11
C VAL A 46 -42.29 -24.17 4.69
N GLY A 47 -43.29 -23.29 4.69
CA GLY A 47 -43.11 -21.86 4.43
C GLY A 47 -42.20 -21.17 5.45
N MET A 48 -42.42 -21.44 6.75
CA MET A 48 -41.52 -20.99 7.82
C MET A 48 -40.11 -21.60 7.66
N LEU A 49 -40.00 -22.89 7.34
CA LEU A 49 -38.70 -23.55 7.19
C LEU A 49 -37.88 -22.92 6.05
N ALA A 50 -38.50 -22.67 4.89
CA ALA A 50 -37.85 -22.07 3.73
C ALA A 50 -37.48 -20.59 3.95
N ALA A 51 -38.37 -19.82 4.58
CA ALA A 51 -38.09 -18.43 4.95
C ALA A 51 -36.94 -18.35 5.98
N ASN A 52 -36.93 -19.24 6.97
CA ASN A 52 -35.87 -19.33 7.97
C ASN A 52 -34.54 -19.79 7.35
N HIS A 53 -34.55 -20.77 6.44
CA HIS A 53 -33.35 -21.22 5.73
C HIS A 53 -32.73 -20.08 4.92
N ASN A 54 -33.54 -19.37 4.14
CA ASN A 54 -33.07 -18.22 3.36
C ASN A 54 -32.55 -17.08 4.26
N ALA A 55 -33.18 -16.83 5.41
CA ALA A 55 -32.68 -15.86 6.38
C ALA A 55 -31.33 -16.29 7.00
N SER A 56 -31.18 -17.58 7.36
CA SER A 56 -29.93 -18.15 7.85
C SER A 56 -28.81 -18.10 6.80
N ASP A 57 -29.11 -18.45 5.55
CA ASP A 57 -28.14 -18.43 4.45
C ASP A 57 -27.68 -17.01 4.10
N VAL A 58 -28.58 -16.02 4.20
CA VAL A 58 -28.23 -14.59 4.04
C VAL A 58 -27.38 -14.10 5.22
N HIS A 59 -27.71 -14.46 6.45
CA HIS A 59 -26.91 -14.10 7.63
C HIS A 59 -25.51 -14.69 7.58
N ALA A 60 -25.38 -15.99 7.28
CA ALA A 60 -24.10 -16.65 7.12
C ALA A 60 -23.20 -15.99 6.06
N ARG A 61 -23.79 -15.47 4.96
CA ARG A 61 -23.06 -14.70 3.94
C ARG A 61 -22.61 -13.33 4.45
N ALA A 62 -23.47 -12.59 5.14
CA ALA A 62 -23.12 -11.30 5.74
C ALA A 62 -22.00 -11.46 6.79
N TYR A 63 -22.12 -12.48 7.65
CA TYR A 63 -21.11 -12.79 8.68
C TYR A 63 -19.75 -13.18 8.08
N THR A 64 -19.74 -14.07 7.07
CA THR A 64 -18.49 -14.45 6.39
C THR A 64 -17.87 -13.32 5.57
N SER A 65 -18.70 -12.47 4.95
CA SER A 65 -18.27 -11.23 4.28
C SER A 65 -17.59 -10.27 5.27
N CYS A 66 -18.22 -10.02 6.41
CA CYS A 66 -17.68 -9.20 7.50
C CYS A 66 -16.32 -9.74 7.98
N ARG A 67 -16.24 -11.03 8.33
CA ARG A 67 -14.99 -11.65 8.78
C ARG A 67 -13.87 -11.55 7.74
N SER A 68 -14.18 -11.80 6.47
CA SER A 68 -13.21 -11.69 5.37
C SER A 68 -12.68 -10.26 5.22
N ALA A 69 -13.53 -9.24 5.42
CA ALA A 69 -13.10 -7.84 5.42
C ALA A 69 -12.17 -7.51 6.60
N VAL A 70 -12.51 -7.98 7.81
CA VAL A 70 -11.68 -7.82 9.02
C VAL A 70 -10.33 -8.52 8.88
N GLU A 71 -10.31 -9.79 8.49
CA GLU A 71 -9.08 -10.57 8.30
C GLU A 71 -8.18 -9.95 7.20
N SER A 72 -8.80 -9.39 6.14
CA SER A 72 -8.09 -8.62 5.10
C SER A 72 -7.50 -7.31 5.64
N TYR A 73 -8.21 -6.62 6.53
CA TYR A 73 -7.73 -5.40 7.19
C TYR A 73 -6.56 -5.69 8.12
N GLU A 74 -6.68 -6.66 9.01
CA GLU A 74 -5.64 -7.04 9.96
C GLU A 74 -4.34 -7.48 9.26
N SER A 75 -4.48 -8.25 8.16
CA SER A 75 -3.36 -8.65 7.32
C SER A 75 -2.63 -7.45 6.69
N GLU A 76 -3.37 -6.44 6.22
CA GLU A 76 -2.81 -5.21 5.67
C GLU A 76 -2.24 -4.29 6.77
N ALA A 77 -2.87 -4.19 7.94
CA ALA A 77 -2.33 -3.49 9.11
C ALA A 77 -0.99 -4.08 9.56
N GLY A 78 -0.88 -5.41 9.59
CA GLY A 78 0.39 -6.10 9.84
C GLY A 78 1.46 -5.83 8.77
N ARG A 79 1.07 -5.67 7.49
CA ARG A 79 2.01 -5.26 6.41
C ARG A 79 2.45 -3.81 6.58
N PHE A 80 1.50 -2.92 6.84
CA PHE A 80 1.72 -1.49 7.04
C PHE A 80 2.70 -1.22 8.18
N ARG A 81 2.54 -1.88 9.34
CA ARG A 81 3.51 -1.81 10.46
C ARG A 81 4.93 -2.17 10.03
N ARG A 82 5.11 -3.31 9.34
CA ARG A 82 6.42 -3.72 8.78
C ARG A 82 6.97 -2.76 7.72
N THR A 83 6.11 -2.01 7.03
CA THR A 83 6.54 -0.94 6.12
C THR A 83 6.99 0.29 6.91
N VAL A 84 6.27 0.70 7.96
CA VAL A 84 6.69 1.76 8.90
C VAL A 84 8.06 1.42 9.49
N ASP A 85 8.23 0.23 10.08
CA ASP A 85 9.50 -0.21 10.67
C ASP A 85 10.67 -0.08 9.69
N ARG A 86 10.50 -0.58 8.46
CA ARG A 86 11.52 -0.54 7.40
C ARG A 86 11.80 0.87 6.89
N VAL A 87 10.79 1.73 6.87
CA VAL A 87 10.92 3.14 6.47
C VAL A 87 11.72 3.90 7.52
N MET A 88 11.30 3.82 8.79
CA MET A 88 11.92 4.53 9.90
C MET A 88 13.34 4.05 10.18
N ALA A 89 13.61 2.73 10.13
CA ALA A 89 14.96 2.18 10.32
C ALA A 89 15.99 2.67 9.29
N GLY A 90 15.56 3.27 8.18
CA GLY A 90 16.45 3.84 7.16
C GLY A 90 16.39 5.35 7.05
N ILE A 91 15.83 6.07 8.03
CA ILE A 91 15.71 7.53 8.05
C ILE A 91 16.21 8.04 9.41
N ASP A 92 17.21 8.91 9.40
CA ASP A 92 17.59 9.69 10.57
C ASP A 92 16.51 10.77 10.81
N MET A 93 15.65 10.52 11.80
CA MET A 93 14.52 11.40 12.10
C MET A 93 14.95 12.72 12.74
N ASP A 94 16.07 12.76 13.45
CA ASP A 94 16.56 13.97 14.12
C ASP A 94 17.20 14.92 13.09
N ALA A 95 18.01 14.36 12.18
CA ALA A 95 18.53 15.08 11.03
C ALA A 95 17.40 15.55 10.08
N LEU A 96 16.36 14.73 9.88
CA LEU A 96 15.20 15.10 9.06
C LEU A 96 14.36 16.21 9.72
N GLU A 97 14.19 16.19 11.04
CA GLU A 97 13.47 17.24 11.75
C GLU A 97 14.22 18.58 11.71
N SER A 98 15.54 18.56 11.81
CA SER A 98 16.39 19.75 11.67
C SER A 98 16.38 20.35 10.25
N SER A 99 16.38 19.49 9.21
CA SER A 99 16.50 19.92 7.81
C SER A 99 15.16 20.15 7.09
N ALA A 100 14.14 19.35 7.39
CA ALA A 100 12.84 19.35 6.72
C ALA A 100 11.68 18.99 7.68
N PRO A 101 11.39 19.83 8.70
CA PRO A 101 10.43 19.51 9.76
C PRO A 101 9.01 19.18 9.24
N VAL A 102 8.57 19.82 8.16
CA VAL A 102 7.27 19.53 7.51
C VAL A 102 7.23 18.12 6.92
N GLN A 103 8.38 17.58 6.47
CA GLN A 103 8.48 16.22 5.93
C GLN A 103 8.56 15.19 7.06
N ALA A 104 9.33 15.48 8.13
CA ALA A 104 9.36 14.69 9.35
C ALA A 104 7.94 14.54 9.95
N GLU A 105 7.19 15.63 10.08
CA GLU A 105 5.83 15.59 10.63
C GLU A 105 4.84 14.83 9.74
N ARG A 106 4.91 15.02 8.41
CA ARG A 106 4.12 14.21 7.47
C ARG A 106 4.46 12.72 7.58
N LEU A 107 5.73 12.38 7.82
CA LEU A 107 6.17 11.00 7.98
C LEU A 107 5.63 10.40 9.30
N ARG A 108 5.70 11.14 10.41
CA ARG A 108 5.07 10.77 11.70
C ARG A 108 3.58 10.53 11.56
N THR A 109 2.84 11.51 11.04
CA THR A 109 1.39 11.41 10.77
C THR A 109 1.07 10.21 9.88
N LEU A 110 1.84 9.97 8.81
CA LEU A 110 1.63 8.81 7.94
C LEU A 110 2.00 7.47 8.58
N SER A 111 2.72 7.44 9.70
CA SER A 111 3.25 6.23 10.34
C SER A 111 2.55 5.79 11.63
N VAL A 112 1.66 6.61 12.22
CA VAL A 112 0.81 6.24 13.37
C VAL A 112 0.15 4.87 13.14
N ASP A 113 0.08 4.01 14.14
CA ASP A 113 -0.57 2.71 14.01
C ASP A 113 -2.02 2.81 13.48
N PRO A 114 -2.48 1.87 12.64
CA PRO A 114 -3.89 1.78 12.28
C PRO A 114 -4.70 1.26 13.46
N ASP A 115 -5.88 1.85 13.67
CA ASP A 115 -6.85 1.41 14.66
C ASP A 115 -7.27 -0.06 14.44
N SER A 116 -7.75 -0.72 15.48
CA SER A 116 -8.35 -2.06 15.34
C SER A 116 -9.67 -1.96 14.56
N PRO A 117 -9.94 -2.88 13.61
CA PRO A 117 -11.22 -2.90 12.92
C PRO A 117 -12.34 -3.30 13.89
N ALA A 118 -13.59 -2.95 13.54
CA ALA A 118 -14.77 -3.44 14.26
C ALA A 118 -14.89 -4.98 14.16
N SER A 119 -15.37 -5.61 15.23
CA SER A 119 -15.57 -7.05 15.30
C SER A 119 -16.85 -7.51 14.61
N CYS A 120 -16.83 -8.71 14.01
CA CYS A 120 -18.01 -9.39 13.50
C CYS A 120 -18.53 -10.39 14.55
N ASP A 121 -19.52 -9.97 15.33
CA ASP A 121 -20.21 -10.78 16.34
C ASP A 121 -21.39 -11.55 15.70
N ASP A 122 -21.66 -12.77 16.14
CA ASP A 122 -22.68 -13.64 15.56
C ASP A 122 -24.12 -13.23 15.95
N GLY A 123 -24.28 -12.46 17.03
CA GLY A 123 -25.53 -11.83 17.44
C GLY A 123 -25.92 -10.59 16.63
N MET A 124 -25.03 -10.06 15.78
CA MET A 124 -25.31 -8.88 14.95
C MET A 124 -26.38 -9.15 13.89
N GLY A 125 -27.12 -8.10 13.53
CA GLY A 125 -28.07 -8.15 12.41
C GLY A 125 -27.38 -8.26 11.06
N THR A 126 -28.06 -8.84 10.05
CA THR A 126 -27.48 -8.99 8.70
C THR A 126 -27.05 -7.66 8.08
N ALA A 127 -27.88 -6.62 8.21
CA ALA A 127 -27.57 -5.28 7.74
C ALA A 127 -26.37 -4.63 8.48
N GLU A 128 -26.19 -4.97 9.76
CA GLU A 128 -25.11 -4.47 10.62
C GLU A 128 -23.77 -5.12 10.26
N LEU A 129 -23.80 -6.42 9.95
CA LEU A 129 -22.66 -7.18 9.41
C LEU A 129 -22.25 -6.66 8.02
N ASP A 130 -23.21 -6.41 7.13
CA ASP A 130 -22.95 -5.84 5.81
C ASP A 130 -22.41 -4.39 5.90
N GLU A 131 -22.93 -3.57 6.82
CA GLU A 131 -22.41 -2.21 7.05
C GLU A 131 -20.97 -2.24 7.59
N THR A 132 -20.71 -3.13 8.57
CA THR A 132 -19.37 -3.35 9.14
C THR A 132 -18.39 -3.80 8.05
N ALA A 133 -18.75 -4.82 7.26
CA ALA A 133 -17.94 -5.30 6.14
C ALA A 133 -17.58 -4.17 5.15
N ARG A 134 -18.54 -3.30 4.83
CA ARG A 134 -18.33 -2.15 3.93
C ARG A 134 -17.43 -1.08 4.56
N LYS A 135 -17.62 -0.73 5.83
CA LYS A 135 -16.77 0.24 6.54
C LYS A 135 -15.31 -0.23 6.59
N THR A 136 -15.08 -1.45 7.04
CA THR A 136 -13.74 -2.06 7.09
C THR A 136 -13.10 -2.18 5.71
N ALA A 137 -13.88 -2.41 4.64
CA ALA A 137 -13.36 -2.39 3.27
C ALA A 137 -12.93 -0.99 2.79
N GLU A 138 -13.60 0.10 3.20
CA GLU A 138 -13.15 1.47 2.90
C GLU A 138 -11.94 1.89 3.75
N GLU A 139 -11.89 1.47 5.01
CA GLU A 139 -10.72 1.64 5.90
C GLU A 139 -9.50 0.91 5.32
N LEU A 140 -9.67 -0.31 4.80
CA LEU A 140 -8.62 -1.07 4.10
C LEU A 140 -8.09 -0.33 2.86
N LYS A 141 -8.96 0.28 2.05
CA LYS A 141 -8.50 1.12 0.91
C LYS A 141 -7.72 2.34 1.39
N THR A 142 -8.20 2.99 2.45
CA THR A 142 -7.56 4.16 3.06
C THR A 142 -6.17 3.80 3.60
N LEU A 143 -6.04 2.65 4.26
CA LEU A 143 -4.78 2.10 4.77
C LEU A 143 -3.79 1.76 3.64
N LYS A 144 -4.25 1.15 2.54
CA LYS A 144 -3.41 0.90 1.34
C LYS A 144 -2.92 2.20 0.70
N SER A 145 -3.79 3.19 0.55
CA SER A 145 -3.44 4.54 0.06
C SER A 145 -2.46 5.24 1.00
N ARG A 146 -2.61 5.06 2.32
CA ARG A 146 -1.67 5.56 3.33
C ARG A 146 -0.30 4.90 3.22
N SER A 147 -0.25 3.57 3.06
CA SER A 147 0.99 2.81 2.86
C SER A 147 1.77 3.29 1.62
N GLY A 148 1.10 3.43 0.47
CA GLY A 148 1.75 3.95 -0.75
C GLY A 148 2.24 5.40 -0.62
N ARG A 149 1.51 6.26 0.12
CA ARG A 149 1.96 7.63 0.44
C ARG A 149 3.19 7.64 1.37
N LEU A 150 3.23 6.75 2.37
CA LEU A 150 4.35 6.57 3.28
C LEU A 150 5.63 6.15 2.52
N GLU A 151 5.55 5.11 1.68
CA GLU A 151 6.68 4.65 0.86
C GLU A 151 7.15 5.73 -0.13
N THR A 152 6.20 6.44 -0.77
CA THR A 152 6.52 7.55 -1.68
C THR A 152 7.26 8.68 -0.95
N LEU A 153 6.77 9.13 0.21
CA LEU A 153 7.41 10.17 1.01
C LEU A 153 8.81 9.73 1.48
N ALA A 154 8.93 8.51 2.00
CA ALA A 154 10.21 7.94 2.41
C ALA A 154 11.24 7.88 1.27
N SER A 155 10.81 7.51 0.05
CA SER A 155 11.69 7.52 -1.14
C SER A 155 12.17 8.93 -1.50
N THR A 156 11.31 9.94 -1.34
CA THR A 156 11.65 11.35 -1.61
C THR A 156 12.60 11.91 -0.57
N VAL A 157 12.36 11.64 0.72
CA VAL A 157 13.27 12.00 1.82
C VAL A 157 14.66 11.41 1.58
N LYS A 158 14.76 10.10 1.27
CA LYS A 158 16.04 9.43 1.02
C LYS A 158 16.77 10.01 -0.20
N ARG A 159 16.06 10.31 -1.29
CA ARG A 159 16.64 10.98 -2.47
C ARG A 159 17.15 12.39 -2.15
N SER A 160 16.42 13.17 -1.34
CA SER A 160 16.87 14.51 -0.93
C SER A 160 18.17 14.40 -0.13
N ALA A 161 18.20 13.58 0.92
CA ALA A 161 19.40 13.38 1.74
C ALA A 161 20.62 12.90 0.92
N GLN A 162 20.41 12.03 -0.07
CA GLN A 162 21.46 11.60 -1.00
C GLN A 162 21.95 12.75 -1.90
N ALA A 163 21.03 13.58 -2.42
CA ALA A 163 21.38 14.74 -3.23
C ALA A 163 22.13 15.81 -2.41
N ASP A 164 21.69 16.07 -1.18
CA ASP A 164 22.33 16.99 -0.24
C ASP A 164 23.74 16.50 0.15
N THR A 165 23.91 15.20 0.38
CA THR A 165 25.21 14.55 0.63
C THR A 165 26.14 14.69 -0.58
N LYS A 166 25.64 14.40 -1.79
CA LYS A 166 26.41 14.55 -3.04
C LYS A 166 26.80 16.01 -3.29
N ALA A 167 25.89 16.96 -3.07
CA ALA A 167 26.18 18.39 -3.21
C ALA A 167 27.19 18.87 -2.16
N ALA A 168 27.17 18.33 -0.94
CA ALA A 168 28.17 18.61 0.07
C ALA A 168 29.56 18.08 -0.31
N ALA A 169 29.65 16.80 -0.75
CA ALA A 169 30.90 16.21 -1.21
C ALA A 169 31.47 16.93 -2.44
N ARG A 170 30.62 17.30 -3.40
CA ARG A 170 30.99 18.11 -4.56
C ARG A 170 31.62 19.45 -4.14
N ARG A 171 30.99 20.21 -3.24
CA ARG A 171 31.54 21.48 -2.73
C ARG A 171 32.87 21.32 -2.02
N ARG A 172 33.10 20.20 -1.31
CA ARG A 172 34.42 19.90 -0.71
C ARG A 172 35.48 19.62 -1.77
N LEU A 173 35.13 18.85 -2.81
CA LEU A 173 36.03 18.58 -3.93
C LEU A 173 36.35 19.85 -4.73
N GLU A 174 35.36 20.72 -4.97
CA GLU A 174 35.56 22.03 -5.60
C GLU A 174 36.52 22.90 -4.76
N SER A 175 36.31 22.98 -3.44
CA SER A 175 37.20 23.74 -2.54
C SER A 175 38.63 23.19 -2.50
N ALA A 176 38.80 21.86 -2.43
CA ALA A 176 40.11 21.20 -2.40
C ALA A 176 40.83 21.30 -3.76
N LEU A 177 40.08 21.32 -4.86
CA LEU A 177 40.62 21.57 -6.20
C LEU A 177 41.18 22.98 -6.31
N THR A 178 40.43 24.01 -5.88
CA THR A 178 40.90 25.40 -5.90
C THR A 178 42.14 25.59 -5.03
N GLN A 179 42.18 25.02 -3.82
CA GLN A 179 43.37 25.08 -2.93
C GLN A 179 44.59 24.39 -3.55
N ALA A 180 44.41 23.22 -4.15
CA ALA A 180 45.47 22.52 -4.86
C ALA A 180 45.96 23.27 -6.12
N GLU A 181 45.08 23.95 -6.85
CA GLU A 181 45.44 24.79 -8.00
C GLU A 181 46.22 26.04 -7.56
N GLU A 182 45.75 26.75 -6.53
CA GLU A 182 46.44 27.90 -5.93
C GLU A 182 47.82 27.51 -5.36
N THR A 183 47.92 26.36 -4.69
CA THR A 183 49.21 25.82 -4.21
C THR A 183 50.13 25.45 -5.37
N LEU A 184 49.62 24.93 -6.49
CA LEU A 184 50.45 24.64 -7.68
C LEU A 184 51.02 25.91 -8.32
N GLU A 185 50.22 26.98 -8.41
CA GLU A 185 50.63 28.29 -8.94
C GLU A 185 51.63 28.97 -7.99
N ASN A 186 51.31 29.10 -6.71
CA ASN A 186 52.15 29.75 -5.70
C ASN A 186 53.49 29.03 -5.43
N THR A 187 53.63 27.77 -5.84
CA THR A 187 54.85 26.99 -5.67
C THR A 187 55.56 26.65 -6.98
N GLU A 188 55.22 27.25 -8.12
CA GLU A 188 55.79 26.91 -9.42
C GLU A 188 57.33 27.10 -9.45
N ASP A 189 57.82 28.24 -8.98
CA ASP A 189 59.25 28.58 -8.95
C ASP A 189 60.01 28.00 -7.72
N GLU A 190 59.30 27.43 -6.75
CA GLU A 190 59.90 26.94 -5.50
C GLU A 190 60.67 25.62 -5.67
N GLU A 191 61.81 25.48 -4.97
CA GLU A 191 62.62 24.25 -5.03
C GLU A 191 62.10 23.18 -4.06
N LEU A 192 61.36 22.21 -4.59
CA LEU A 192 60.81 21.11 -3.81
C LEU A 192 61.85 20.02 -3.49
N ARG A 193 61.91 19.60 -2.22
CA ARG A 193 62.66 18.42 -1.75
C ARG A 193 62.21 17.13 -2.45
N VAL A 194 60.94 17.05 -2.83
CA VAL A 194 60.33 15.89 -3.53
C VAL A 194 59.55 16.38 -4.76
N PRO A 195 60.20 16.53 -5.94
CA PRO A 195 59.56 17.05 -7.16
C PRO A 195 58.37 16.24 -7.67
N TYR A 196 58.26 14.96 -7.27
CA TYR A 196 57.12 14.10 -7.60
C TYR A 196 55.79 14.63 -7.02
N LEU A 197 55.80 15.34 -5.88
CA LEU A 197 54.58 15.85 -5.24
C LEU A 197 53.84 16.83 -6.15
N ARG A 198 54.55 17.74 -6.84
CA ARG A 198 53.94 18.68 -7.79
C ARG A 198 53.22 17.95 -8.92
N ARG A 199 53.90 16.99 -9.58
CA ARG A 199 53.28 16.16 -10.63
C ARG A 199 52.07 15.39 -10.10
N ARG A 200 52.17 14.77 -8.92
CA ARG A 200 51.07 14.01 -8.33
C ARG A 200 49.87 14.90 -8.01
N LEU A 201 50.09 16.12 -7.55
CA LEU A 201 49.04 17.09 -7.31
C LEU A 201 48.36 17.49 -8.63
N THR A 202 49.14 17.77 -9.69
CA THR A 202 48.60 18.03 -11.05
C THR A 202 47.78 16.86 -11.61
N ASP A 203 48.23 15.61 -11.41
CA ASP A 203 47.48 14.41 -11.83
C ASP A 203 46.14 14.31 -11.09
N LEU A 204 46.10 14.69 -9.81
CA LEU A 204 44.89 14.65 -8.97
C LEU A 204 43.93 15.81 -9.28
N THR A 205 44.42 17.02 -9.55
CA THR A 205 43.56 18.14 -9.97
C THR A 205 42.92 17.87 -11.33
N GLY A 206 43.65 17.22 -12.25
CA GLY A 206 43.08 16.70 -13.50
C GLY A 206 41.94 15.69 -13.27
N GLN A 207 42.14 14.70 -12.39
CA GLN A 207 41.09 13.74 -12.01
C GLN A 207 39.89 14.42 -11.34
N ALA A 208 40.11 15.42 -10.50
CA ALA A 208 39.05 16.14 -9.79
C ALA A 208 38.17 16.92 -10.76
N ARG A 209 38.75 17.62 -11.74
CA ARG A 209 37.99 18.28 -12.82
C ARG A 209 37.11 17.28 -13.58
N THR A 210 37.68 16.16 -14.04
CA THR A 210 36.91 15.10 -14.72
C THR A 210 35.78 14.51 -13.86
N MET A 211 36.00 14.36 -12.54
CA MET A 211 34.97 13.88 -11.60
C MET A 211 33.89 14.93 -11.31
N LEU A 212 34.22 16.22 -11.37
CA LEU A 212 33.25 17.32 -11.26
C LEU A 212 32.44 17.51 -12.55
N ASP A 213 32.95 17.08 -13.70
CA ASP A 213 32.19 17.04 -14.96
C ASP A 213 31.30 15.78 -15.09
N ASP A 214 31.47 14.80 -14.21
CA ASP A 214 30.68 13.55 -14.18
C ASP A 214 29.44 13.67 -13.26
N ASP A 215 28.27 13.84 -13.88
CA ASP A 215 26.97 13.88 -13.20
C ASP A 215 26.63 12.58 -12.44
N ASP A 216 27.25 11.44 -12.74
CA ASP A 216 27.04 10.15 -12.05
C ASP A 216 28.05 9.88 -10.93
N ALA A 217 29.09 10.71 -10.76
CA ALA A 217 30.13 10.52 -9.74
C ALA A 217 29.55 10.45 -8.31
N ARG A 218 30.12 9.58 -7.46
CA ARG A 218 29.61 9.30 -6.11
C ARG A 218 30.21 10.23 -5.07
N ALA A 219 29.42 10.54 -4.03
CA ALA A 219 29.86 11.36 -2.90
C ALA A 219 31.14 10.82 -2.24
N ASP A 220 31.19 9.53 -1.93
CA ASP A 220 32.36 8.88 -1.31
C ASP A 220 33.64 8.98 -2.15
N ASP A 221 33.51 8.95 -3.48
CA ASP A 221 34.64 9.05 -4.40
C ASP A 221 35.13 10.51 -4.51
N MET A 222 34.20 11.48 -4.50
CA MET A 222 34.51 12.92 -4.41
C MET A 222 35.20 13.27 -3.08
N ASP A 223 34.66 12.82 -1.95
CA ASP A 223 35.24 13.08 -0.62
C ASP A 223 36.63 12.42 -0.47
N ARG A 224 36.82 11.21 -1.01
CA ARG A 224 38.15 10.55 -1.03
C ARG A 224 39.17 11.32 -1.88
N LEU A 225 38.74 11.85 -3.03
CA LEU A 225 39.63 12.63 -3.90
C LEU A 225 39.95 14.00 -3.30
N ALA A 226 38.98 14.66 -2.66
CA ALA A 226 39.19 15.91 -1.92
C ALA A 226 40.21 15.73 -0.79
N ALA A 227 40.05 14.70 0.04
CA ALA A 227 41.03 14.38 1.08
C ALA A 227 42.43 14.04 0.52
N SER A 228 42.48 13.41 -0.66
CA SER A 228 43.75 13.10 -1.34
C SER A 228 44.46 14.34 -1.86
N LEU A 229 43.72 15.34 -2.36
CA LEU A 229 44.26 16.64 -2.77
C LEU A 229 44.90 17.35 -1.57
N SER A 230 44.14 17.61 -0.51
CA SER A 230 44.65 18.30 0.69
C SER A 230 45.85 17.60 1.33
N THR A 231 45.87 16.26 1.37
CA THR A 231 47.02 15.49 1.89
C THR A 231 48.30 15.72 1.08
N ILE A 232 48.20 15.78 -0.26
CA ILE A 232 49.35 16.01 -1.14
C ILE A 232 49.75 17.49 -1.15
N GLU A 233 48.80 18.40 -1.03
CA GLU A 233 49.01 19.84 -0.87
C GLU A 233 49.85 20.16 0.39
N GLU A 234 49.41 19.69 1.57
CA GLU A 234 50.16 19.83 2.83
C GLU A 234 51.57 19.22 2.74
N SER A 235 51.69 18.06 2.09
CA SER A 235 52.97 17.39 1.87
C SER A 235 53.90 18.19 0.96
N LEU A 236 53.35 18.89 -0.04
CA LEU A 236 54.09 19.73 -0.99
C LEU A 236 54.58 21.00 -0.30
N LEU A 237 53.71 21.71 0.42
CA LEU A 237 54.06 22.92 1.17
C LEU A 237 55.13 22.65 2.24
N THR A 238 55.01 21.53 2.96
CA THR A 238 56.04 21.06 3.92
C THR A 238 57.35 20.63 3.22
N GLY A 239 57.29 20.37 1.91
CA GLY A 239 58.39 19.89 1.08
C GLY A 239 59.23 20.99 0.42
N ILE A 240 58.91 22.27 0.59
CA ILE A 240 59.70 23.41 0.07
C ILE A 240 61.07 23.47 0.80
N ARG A 241 62.11 23.97 0.15
CA ARG A 241 63.48 24.01 0.71
C ARG A 241 63.74 25.21 1.62
#